data_AF-A0A1H2M4B4-F1
#
_entry.id   AF-A0A1H2M4B4-F1
#
_cell.length_a   1.000
_cell.length_b   1.000
_cell.length_c   1.000
_cell.angle_alpha   90.00
_cell.angle_beta   90.00
_cell.angle_gamma   90.00
#
_symmetry.space_group_name_H-M   'P 1'
#
loop_
_entity.id
_entity.type
_entity.pdbx_description
1 polymer ?
#
loop_
_entity_poly.entity_id
_entity_poly.type
_entity_poly.pdbx_seq_one_letter_code
_entity_poly.pdbx_strand_id
1 'polypeptide(L)'
;MSTYKLVCPHCLGRMRIRTSEGTHIFLRVAYLQCTNEACGWSVRAEFEMTHEMSPSGMANPSVKLPIADIALRRAAMKSANDQPDLLDQMEMECAQ
;
A
#
# COMPACT_ATOMS: atom_id res chain seq x y z
N MET A 1 13.25 -9.38 0.24
CA MET A 1 11.86 -9.63 0.66
C MET A 1 11.18 -8.29 0.88
N SER A 2 10.14 -7.95 0.12
CA SER A 2 9.29 -6.80 0.44
C SER A 2 8.62 -7.06 1.81
N THR A 3 8.94 -6.27 2.83
CA THR A 3 8.42 -6.43 4.19
C THR A 3 7.22 -5.51 4.36
N TYR A 4 6.02 -6.04 4.18
CA TYR A 4 4.80 -5.36 4.61
C TYR A 4 4.93 -5.04 6.11
N LYS A 5 4.88 -3.76 6.47
CA LYS A 5 4.96 -3.27 7.86
C LYS A 5 3.62 -3.48 8.57
N LEU A 6 3.21 -4.74 8.72
CA LEU A 6 1.93 -5.10 9.35
C LEU A 6 2.03 -4.97 10.87
N VAL A 7 1.16 -4.15 11.45
CA VAL A 7 1.15 -3.80 12.88
C VAL A 7 -0.13 -4.30 13.53
N CYS A 8 0.01 -4.98 14.67
CA CYS A 8 -1.12 -5.49 15.44
C CYS A 8 -1.87 -4.34 16.12
N PRO A 9 -3.19 -4.21 15.96
CA PRO A 9 -3.97 -3.15 16.61
C PRO A 9 -4.08 -3.32 18.13
N HIS A 10 -3.86 -4.53 18.66
CA HIS A 10 -3.99 -4.81 20.10
C HIS A 10 -2.75 -4.44 20.91
N CYS A 11 -1.55 -4.66 20.37
CA CYS A 11 -0.30 -4.51 21.10
C CYS A 11 0.77 -3.71 20.35
N LEU A 12 0.44 -3.19 19.17
CA LEU A 12 1.36 -2.49 18.26
C LEU A 12 2.60 -3.30 17.85
N GLY A 13 2.59 -4.60 18.15
CA GLY A 13 3.64 -5.54 17.77
C GLY A 13 3.61 -5.89 16.28
N ARG A 14 4.68 -6.53 15.81
CA ARG A 14 4.78 -6.99 14.42
C ARG A 14 3.80 -8.13 14.16
N MET A 15 3.30 -8.20 12.93
CA MET A 15 2.50 -9.32 12.45
C MET A 15 3.23 -10.06 11.34
N ARG A 16 2.95 -11.36 11.21
CA ARG A 16 3.42 -12.20 10.10
C ARG A 16 2.24 -12.79 9.34
N ILE A 17 2.39 -12.91 8.02
CA ILE A 17 1.48 -13.71 7.19
C ILE A 17 1.87 -15.18 7.39
N ARG A 18 0.92 -16.01 7.79
CA ARG A 18 1.09 -17.46 7.94
C ARG A 18 0.90 -18.17 6.61
N THR A 19 -0.18 -17.85 5.93
CA THR A 19 -0.56 -18.40 4.64
C THR A 19 -1.29 -17.32 3.84
N SER A 20 -1.26 -17.47 2.52
CA SER A 20 -2.08 -16.64 1.64
C SER A 20 -2.60 -17.46 0.47
N GLU A 21 -3.81 -17.15 0.04
CA GLU A 21 -4.52 -17.81 -1.04
C GLU A 21 -4.84 -16.76 -2.12
N GLY A 22 -4.58 -17.09 -3.38
CA GLY A 22 -4.94 -16.23 -4.50
C GLY A 22 -6.38 -16.51 -4.92
N THR A 23 -7.28 -15.56 -4.70
CA THR A 23 -8.71 -15.67 -5.07
C THR A 23 -8.97 -15.11 -6.47
N HIS A 24 -8.25 -14.07 -6.86
CA HIS A 24 -8.30 -13.48 -8.20
C HIS A 24 -6.89 -13.06 -8.62
N ILE A 25 -6.67 -12.75 -9.91
CA ILE A 25 -5.36 -12.26 -10.39
C ILE A 25 -4.87 -11.00 -9.66
N PHE A 26 -5.81 -10.23 -9.09
CA PHE A 26 -5.54 -9.01 -8.31
C PHE A 26 -5.86 -9.12 -6.82
N LEU A 27 -6.50 -10.21 -6.37
CA LEU A 27 -6.95 -10.36 -4.98
C LEU A 27 -6.26 -11.55 -4.32
N ARG A 28 -5.68 -11.29 -3.15
CA ARG A 28 -5.14 -12.34 -2.27
C ARG A 28 -5.75 -12.23 -0.89
N VAL A 29 -6.22 -13.36 -0.37
CA VAL A 29 -6.60 -13.52 1.03
C VAL A 29 -5.36 -13.95 1.80
N ALA A 30 -5.11 -13.35 2.96
CA ALA A 30 -4.01 -13.70 3.83
C ALA A 30 -4.48 -13.93 5.26
N TYR A 31 -3.85 -14.90 5.93
CA TYR A 31 -4.06 -15.17 7.35
C TYR A 31 -2.84 -14.69 8.12
N LEU A 32 -3.03 -13.71 8.99
CA LEU A 32 -1.99 -13.04 9.73
C LEU A 32 -2.04 -13.45 11.21
N GLN A 33 -0.88 -13.43 11.86
CA GLN A 33 -0.78 -13.59 13.29
C GLN A 33 0.25 -12.63 13.89
N CYS A 34 -0.08 -12.03 15.03
CA CYS A 34 0.84 -11.25 15.84
C CYS A 34 2.00 -12.13 16.32
N THR A 35 3.23 -11.60 16.25
CA THR A 35 4.42 -12.33 16.70
C THR A 35 4.67 -12.22 18.20
N ASN A 36 3.98 -11.31 18.89
CA ASN A 36 4.02 -11.25 20.35
C ASN A 36 3.20 -12.43 20.91
N GLU A 37 3.87 -13.38 21.55
CA GLU A 37 3.27 -14.61 22.07
C GLU A 37 2.17 -14.35 23.09
N ALA A 38 2.30 -13.32 23.92
CA ALA A 38 1.27 -12.93 24.89
C ALA A 38 0.00 -12.38 24.20
N CYS A 39 0.14 -11.78 23.01
CA CYS A 39 -1.00 -11.26 22.25
C CYS A 39 -1.61 -12.35 21.37
N GLY A 40 -0.79 -13.05 20.56
CA GLY A 40 -1.19 -14.18 19.72
C GLY A 40 -2.28 -13.90 18.67
N TRP A 41 -2.77 -12.66 18.57
CA TRP A 41 -3.95 -12.31 17.79
C TRP A 41 -3.80 -12.72 16.34
N SER A 42 -4.83 -13.38 15.81
CA SER A 42 -4.85 -13.94 14.46
C SER A 42 -6.05 -13.39 13.69
N VAL A 43 -5.85 -13.06 12.42
CA VAL A 43 -6.84 -12.34 11.61
C VAL A 43 -6.74 -12.74 10.14
N ARG A 44 -7.86 -12.66 9.41
CA ARG A 44 -7.92 -12.76 7.95
C ARG A 44 -7.93 -11.35 7.35
N ALA A 45 -7.09 -11.08 6.36
CA ALA A 45 -7.08 -9.85 5.60
C ALA A 45 -7.10 -10.13 4.10
N GLU A 46 -7.45 -9.11 3.33
CA GLU A 46 -7.48 -9.16 1.87
C GLU A 46 -6.57 -8.07 1.32
N PHE A 47 -5.79 -8.43 0.30
CA PHE A 47 -4.92 -7.52 -0.42
C PHE A 47 -5.36 -7.48 -1.88
N GLU A 48 -5.75 -6.30 -2.34
CA GLU A 48 -6.24 -6.08 -3.70
C GLU A 48 -5.34 -5.08 -4.44
N MET A 49 -4.97 -5.43 -5.67
CA MET A 49 -4.36 -4.50 -6.63
C MET A 49 -5.49 -3.75 -7.34
N THR A 50 -5.60 -2.45 -7.10
CA THR A 50 -6.75 -1.66 -7.59
C THR A 50 -6.42 -0.76 -8.78
N HIS A 51 -5.20 -0.21 -8.85
CA HIS A 51 -4.80 0.75 -9.88
C HIS A 51 -3.40 0.47 -10.42
N GLU A 52 -3.21 0.73 -11.71
CA GLU A 52 -1.91 0.70 -12.35
C GLU A 52 -1.19 2.05 -12.19
N MET A 53 -0.12 2.07 -11.38
CA MET A 53 0.66 3.28 -11.14
C MET A 53 1.54 3.63 -12.35
N SER A 54 2.18 2.60 -12.93
CA SER A 54 3.05 2.67 -14.11
C SER A 54 2.84 1.42 -14.98
N PRO A 55 2.76 1.56 -16.32
CA PRO A 55 2.59 0.44 -17.22
C PRO A 55 3.69 -0.61 -17.11
N SER A 56 3.33 -1.89 -17.25
CA SER A 56 4.31 -2.98 -17.37
C SER A 56 5.07 -2.91 -18.70
N GLY A 57 6.40 -3.12 -18.67
CA GLY A 57 7.22 -3.29 -19.87
C GLY A 57 6.99 -4.60 -20.63
N MET A 58 6.24 -5.54 -20.02
CA MET A 58 5.80 -6.80 -20.60
C MET A 58 4.31 -6.96 -20.30
N ALA A 59 3.48 -6.13 -20.92
CA ALA A 59 2.04 -6.11 -20.67
C ALA A 59 1.37 -7.44 -21.06
N ASN A 60 0.55 -7.98 -20.16
CA ASN A 60 -0.35 -9.09 -20.45
C ASN A 60 -1.72 -8.52 -20.85
N PRO A 61 -2.23 -8.79 -22.07
CA PRO A 61 -3.48 -8.19 -22.56
C PRO A 61 -4.72 -8.59 -21.76
N SER A 62 -4.65 -9.69 -21.01
CA SER A 62 -5.73 -10.14 -20.11
C SER A 62 -5.74 -9.40 -18.77
N VAL A 63 -4.70 -8.63 -18.45
CA VAL A 63 -4.55 -7.88 -17.21
C VAL A 63 -5.00 -6.44 -17.48
N LYS A 64 -6.15 -6.05 -16.94
CA LYS A 64 -6.71 -4.70 -17.10
C LYS A 64 -7.04 -4.12 -15.73
N LEU A 65 -6.28 -3.10 -15.33
CA LEU A 65 -6.59 -2.26 -14.17
C LEU A 65 -6.78 -0.82 -14.65
N PRO A 66 -7.58 -0.01 -13.94
CA PRO A 66 -7.63 1.42 -14.20
C PRO A 66 -6.27 2.04 -13.92
N ILE A 67 -5.86 2.95 -14.81
CA ILE A 67 -4.66 3.76 -14.61
C ILE A 67 -4.90 4.70 -13.43
N ALA A 68 -3.95 4.77 -12.50
CA ALA A 68 -4.00 5.70 -11.38
C ALA A 68 -4.20 7.14 -11.85
N ASP A 69 -4.97 7.95 -11.13
CA ASP A 69 -5.11 9.38 -11.43
C ASP A 69 -3.92 10.18 -10.86
N ILE A 70 -3.92 11.50 -11.09
CA ILE A 70 -2.85 12.39 -10.61
C ILE A 70 -2.82 12.41 -9.07
N ALA A 71 -3.99 12.40 -8.43
CA ALA A 71 -4.11 12.46 -6.98
C ALA A 71 -3.49 11.22 -6.31
N LEU A 72 -3.80 10.03 -6.81
CA LEU A 72 -3.30 8.76 -6.32
C LEU A 72 -1.79 8.62 -6.56
N ARG A 73 -1.29 9.05 -7.72
CA ARG A 73 0.15 9.12 -8.00
C ARG A 73 0.88 10.03 -7.01
N ARG A 74 0.36 11.24 -6.78
CA ARG A 74 0.94 12.19 -5.84
C ARG A 74 0.94 11.63 -4.41
N ALA A 75 -0.14 10.97 -3.99
CA ALA A 75 -0.22 10.34 -2.67
C ALA A 75 0.83 9.25 -2.47
N ALA A 76 1.14 8.46 -3.51
CA ALA A 76 2.17 7.42 -3.46
C ALA A 76 3.61 7.98 -3.38
N MET A 77 3.83 9.21 -3.83
CA MET A 77 5.14 9.87 -3.81
C MET A 77 5.45 10.55 -2.46
N LYS A 78 4.44 10.79 -1.62
CA LYS A 78 4.64 11.42 -0.30
C LYS A 78 5.52 10.54 0.57
N SER A 79 6.69 11.03 0.92
CA SER A 79 7.57 10.37 1.87
C SER A 79 7.20 10.79 3.30
N ALA A 80 7.59 10.00 4.30
CA ALA A 80 7.41 10.39 5.71
C ALA A 80 8.23 11.65 6.10
N ASN A 81 9.08 12.13 5.19
CA ASN A 81 9.97 13.28 5.36
C ASN A 81 9.66 14.36 4.29
N ASP A 82 8.37 14.62 4.05
CA ASP A 82 7.87 15.62 3.10
C ASP A 82 8.38 17.02 3.50
N GLN A 83 9.51 17.42 2.94
CA GLN A 83 9.94 18.80 2.95
C GLN A 83 9.02 19.56 1.98
N PRO A 84 8.38 20.67 2.39
CA PRO A 84 7.45 21.39 1.53
C PRO A 84 8.14 21.80 0.23
N ASP A 85 7.45 21.60 -0.90
CA ASP A 85 7.91 22.08 -2.19
C ASP A 85 7.83 23.62 -2.19
N LEU A 86 8.99 24.27 -2.24
CA LEU A 86 9.11 25.73 -2.15
C LEU A 86 8.44 26.44 -3.33
N LEU A 87 8.21 25.73 -4.44
CA LEU A 87 7.50 26.25 -5.61
C LEU A 87 6.00 26.47 -5.32
N ASP A 88 5.36 25.55 -4.59
CA ASP A 88 3.96 25.70 -4.17
C ASP A 88 3.76 26.93 -3.26
N GLN A 89 4.76 27.26 -2.44
CA GLN A 89 4.74 28.44 -1.56
C GLN A 89 4.85 29.76 -2.35
N MET A 90 5.71 29.81 -3.36
CA MET A 90 5.88 30.98 -4.21
C MET A 90 4.65 31.29 -5.07
N GLU A 91 3.94 30.25 -5.55
CA GLU A 91 2.70 30.43 -6.31
C GLU A 91 1.57 31.04 -5.45
N MET A 92 1.51 30.72 -4.16
CA MET A 92 0.55 31.32 -3.22
C MET A 92 0.88 32.77 -2.86
N GLU A 93 2.16 33.13 -2.75
CA GLU A 93 2.60 34.49 -2.43
C GLU A 93 2.44 35.46 -3.61
N CYS A 94 2.54 34.98 -4.85
CA CYS A 94 2.38 35.82 -6.05
C CYS A 94 0.90 36.08 -6.41
N ALA A 95 -0.03 35.33 -5.81
CA ALA A 95 -1.47 35.47 -6.00
C ALA A 95 -2.14 36.40 -4.95
N GLN A 96 -1.36 37.02 -4.06
CA GLN A 96 -1.80 38.02 -3.07
C GLN A 96 -1.55 39.45 -3.54
#